data_AF-A0A963BIP7-F1
#
_entry.id   AF-A0A963BIP7-F1
#
_cell.length_a   1.000
_cell.length_b   1.000
_cell.length_c   1.000
_cell.angle_alpha   90.00
_cell.angle_beta   90.00
_cell.angle_gamma   90.00
#
_symmetry.space_group_name_H-M   'P 1'
#
loop_
_entity.id
_entity.type
_entity.pdbx_description
1 polymer ?
#
loop_
_entity_poly.entity_id
_entity_poly.type
_entity_poly.pdbx_seq_one_letter_code
_entity_poly.pdbx_strand_id
1 'polypeptide(L)'
;MNIQKAEQSILNAIYATIAWLLLDLGLLFQEQGVQAISLLFSRPELAVGVIITVVCIAGLMYKSRLAAMVLLLLFLLPLVLRMVQGVYPSTVMLVFFLLLLYFFLSGVLGAFRYHQLKHLEREAGDSIDC
;
A
#
# COMPACT_ATOMS: atom_id res chain seq x y z
N MET A 1 11.56 -7.58 -21.66
CA MET A 1 10.59 -6.88 -20.78
C MET A 1 11.24 -6.74 -19.40
N ASN A 2 11.50 -5.53 -18.91
CA ASN A 2 12.49 -5.29 -17.84
C ASN A 2 11.96 -5.52 -16.41
N ILE A 3 12.59 -6.47 -15.70
CA ILE A 3 12.39 -6.73 -14.27
C ILE A 3 12.58 -5.46 -13.42
N GLN A 4 13.51 -4.57 -13.82
CA GLN A 4 13.72 -3.27 -13.18
C GLN A 4 12.47 -2.38 -13.13
N LYS A 5 11.60 -2.43 -14.16
CA LYS A 5 10.36 -1.65 -14.19
C LYS A 5 9.35 -2.15 -13.15
N ALA A 6 9.34 -3.46 -12.90
CA ALA A 6 8.52 -4.06 -11.85
C ALA A 6 9.05 -3.68 -10.45
N GLU A 7 10.36 -3.70 -10.24
CA GLU A 7 10.96 -3.28 -8.96
C GLU A 7 10.69 -1.80 -8.65
N GLN A 8 10.79 -0.93 -9.66
CA GLN A 8 10.49 0.48 -9.48
C GLN A 8 9.00 0.74 -9.15
N SER A 9 8.07 -0.05 -9.73
CA SER A 9 6.65 0.06 -9.36
C SER A 9 6.37 -0.39 -7.92
N ILE A 10 7.10 -1.40 -7.42
CA ILE A 10 7.01 -1.87 -6.03
C ILE A 10 7.55 -0.78 -5.08
N LEU A 11 8.70 -0.18 -5.40
CA LEU A 11 9.27 0.93 -4.63
C LEU A 11 8.32 2.13 -4.57
N ASN A 12 7.71 2.50 -5.69
CA ASN A 12 6.74 3.60 -5.72
C ASN A 12 5.52 3.31 -4.82
N ALA A 13 5.06 2.06 -4.76
CA ALA A 13 3.99 1.66 -3.85
C ALA A 13 4.41 1.73 -2.37
N ILE A 14 5.67 1.40 -2.06
CA ILE A 14 6.23 1.58 -0.70
C ILE A 14 6.23 3.05 -0.31
N TYR A 15 6.74 3.94 -1.18
CA TYR A 15 6.74 5.39 -0.91
C TYR A 15 5.32 5.95 -0.78
N ALA A 16 4.38 5.49 -1.60
CA ALA A 16 2.97 5.85 -1.47
C ALA A 16 2.37 5.37 -0.13
N THR A 17 2.73 4.17 0.33
CA THR A 17 2.31 3.64 1.63
C THR A 17 2.83 4.52 2.77
N ILE A 18 4.10 4.92 2.72
CA ILE A 18 4.72 5.80 3.72
C ILE A 18 4.06 7.18 3.72
N ALA A 19 3.81 7.75 2.53
CA ALA A 19 3.13 9.03 2.40
C ALA A 19 1.70 8.97 2.95
N TRP A 20 0.99 7.88 2.70
CA TRP A 20 -0.34 7.64 3.27
C TRP A 20 -0.29 7.55 4.80
N LEU A 21 0.67 6.81 5.36
CA LEU A 21 0.88 6.66 6.80
C LEU A 21 1.19 8.01 7.48
N LEU A 22 2.06 8.82 6.86
CA LEU A 22 2.38 10.16 7.34
C LEU A 22 1.18 11.09 7.30
N LEU A 23 0.35 10.99 6.26
CA LEU A 23 -0.85 11.80 6.13
C LEU A 23 -1.92 11.38 7.15
N ASP A 24 -2.08 10.08 7.39
CA ASP A 24 -3.00 9.54 8.39
C ASP A 24 -2.58 9.96 9.81
N LEU A 25 -1.28 9.87 10.15
CA LEU A 25 -0.74 10.42 11.40
C LEU A 25 -0.93 11.93 11.49
N GLY A 26 -0.64 12.67 10.41
CA GLY A 26 -0.76 14.13 10.36
C GLY A 26 -2.20 14.59 10.63
N LEU A 27 -3.19 13.88 10.08
CA LEU A 27 -4.59 14.16 10.30
C LEU A 27 -5.00 13.88 11.75
N LEU A 28 -4.51 12.77 12.32
CA LEU A 28 -4.72 12.38 13.72
C LEU A 28 -4.14 13.42 14.69
N PHE A 29 -2.95 13.94 14.39
CA PHE A 29 -2.33 15.03 15.16
C PHE A 29 -3.10 16.35 15.03
N GLN A 30 -3.65 16.65 13.85
CA GLN A 30 -4.43 17.87 13.63
C GLN A 30 -5.77 17.85 14.36
N GLU A 31 -6.45 16.69 14.44
CA GLU A 31 -7.75 16.58 15.13
C GLU A 31 -7.62 16.49 16.65
N GLN A 32 -6.55 15.87 17.19
CA GLN A 32 -6.49 15.51 18.62
C GLN A 32 -5.25 16.05 19.38
N GLY A 33 -4.32 16.73 18.71
CA GLY A 33 -3.15 17.35 19.35
C GLY A 33 -2.24 16.36 20.10
N VAL A 34 -1.63 16.81 21.22
CA VAL A 34 -0.70 16.01 22.06
C VAL A 34 -1.34 14.75 22.66
N GLN A 35 -2.68 14.67 22.69
CA GLN A 35 -3.41 13.50 23.17
C GLN A 35 -3.54 12.37 22.12
N ALA A 36 -3.11 12.59 20.87
CA ALA A 36 -3.11 11.56 19.83
C ALA A 36 -2.29 10.31 20.22
N ILE A 37 -1.17 10.50 20.94
CA ILE A 37 -0.30 9.40 21.39
C ILE A 37 -1.00 8.57 22.49
N SER A 38 -1.72 9.23 23.40
CA SER A 38 -2.53 8.55 24.42
C SER A 38 -3.74 7.82 23.81
N LEU A 39 -4.36 8.36 22.75
CA LEU A 39 -5.49 7.72 22.06
C LEU A 39 -5.06 6.54 21.20
N LEU A 40 -3.86 6.58 20.59
CA LEU A 40 -3.24 5.43 19.92
C LEU A 40 -3.01 4.24 20.88
N PHE A 41 -2.66 4.51 22.14
CA PHE A 41 -2.57 3.49 23.19
C PHE A 41 -3.93 3.06 23.74
N SER A 42 -4.93 3.95 23.71
CA SER A 42 -6.27 3.70 24.27
C SER A 42 -7.22 3.01 23.29
N ARG A 43 -6.99 3.13 21.98
CA ARG A 43 -7.80 2.49 20.92
C ARG A 43 -6.94 1.48 20.14
N PRO A 44 -6.97 0.19 20.52
CA PRO A 44 -6.14 -0.83 19.88
C PRO A 44 -6.45 -0.98 18.38
N GLU A 45 -7.64 -0.58 17.93
CA GLU A 45 -8.08 -0.61 16.54
C GLU A 45 -7.16 0.22 15.61
N LEU A 46 -6.73 1.42 16.06
CA LEU A 46 -5.84 2.28 15.28
C LEU A 46 -4.39 1.75 15.27
N ALA A 47 -3.93 1.22 16.40
CA ALA A 47 -2.61 0.60 16.52
C ALA A 47 -2.50 -0.66 15.64
N VAL A 48 -3.55 -1.47 15.57
CA VAL A 48 -3.61 -2.65 14.70
C VAL A 48 -3.49 -2.25 13.23
N GLY A 49 -4.16 -1.17 12.80
CA GLY A 49 -4.01 -0.63 11.45
C GLY A 49 -2.56 -0.30 11.11
N VAL A 50 -1.88 0.48 11.95
CA VAL A 50 -0.47 0.86 11.76
C VAL A 50 0.45 -0.36 11.71
N ILE A 51 0.27 -1.32 12.64
CA ILE A 51 1.07 -2.54 12.68
C ILE A 51 0.90 -3.35 11.39
N ILE A 52 -0.34 -3.53 10.92
CA ILE A 52 -0.61 -4.26 9.68
C ILE A 52 0.04 -3.54 8.49
N THR A 53 -0.02 -2.21 8.43
CA THR A 53 0.62 -1.43 7.36
C THR A 53 2.14 -1.62 7.35
N VAL A 54 2.80 -1.63 8.52
CA VAL A 54 4.24 -1.90 8.64
C VAL A 54 4.58 -3.33 8.19
N VAL A 55 3.79 -4.32 8.61
CA VAL A 55 3.95 -5.71 8.16
C VAL A 55 3.77 -5.83 6.66
N CYS A 56 2.85 -5.06 6.07
CA CYS A 56 2.63 -5.07 4.62
C CYS A 56 3.75 -4.36 3.84
N ILE A 57 4.37 -3.31 4.40
CA ILE A 57 5.59 -2.69 3.83
C ILE A 57 6.72 -3.72 3.79
N ALA A 58 6.95 -4.43 4.91
CA ALA A 58 7.93 -5.51 4.96
C ALA A 58 7.57 -6.63 3.95
N GLY A 59 6.31 -7.01 3.85
CA GLY A 59 5.82 -7.98 2.87
C GLY A 59 6.03 -7.54 1.41
N LEU A 60 5.91 -6.24 1.12
CA LEU A 60 6.21 -5.68 -0.21
C LEU A 60 7.71 -5.77 -0.53
N MET A 61 8.59 -5.59 0.47
CA MET A 61 10.03 -5.81 0.30
C MET A 61 10.37 -7.27 -0.05
N TYR A 62 9.61 -8.22 0.50
CA TYR A 62 9.69 -9.64 0.10
C TYR A 62 9.01 -9.95 -1.24
N LYS A 63 8.57 -8.93 -1.99
CA LYS A 63 7.86 -9.05 -3.28
C LYS A 63 6.59 -9.91 -3.17
N SER A 64 5.93 -9.88 -2.02
CA SER A 64 4.71 -10.65 -1.75
C SER A 64 3.48 -10.06 -2.43
N ARG A 65 2.80 -10.87 -3.25
CA ARG A 65 1.55 -10.48 -3.93
C ARG A 65 0.40 -10.26 -2.93
N LEU A 66 0.38 -11.03 -1.86
CA LEU A 66 -0.64 -10.92 -0.80
C LEU A 66 -0.51 -9.59 -0.05
N ALA A 67 0.71 -9.16 0.26
CA ALA A 67 0.93 -7.89 0.96
C ALA A 67 0.42 -6.68 0.15
N ALA A 68 0.64 -6.69 -1.17
CA ALA A 68 0.16 -5.64 -2.07
C ALA A 68 -1.39 -5.61 -2.17
N MET A 69 -2.03 -6.79 -2.24
CA MET A 69 -3.50 -6.89 -2.24
C MET A 69 -4.11 -6.46 -0.91
N VAL A 70 -3.50 -6.84 0.22
CA VAL A 70 -3.96 -6.46 1.56
C VAL A 70 -3.84 -4.95 1.78
N LEU A 71 -2.73 -4.33 1.35
CA LEU A 71 -2.56 -2.87 1.40
C LEU A 71 -3.60 -2.13 0.56
N LEU A 72 -3.82 -2.59 -0.67
CA LEU A 72 -4.85 -2.02 -1.54
C LEU A 72 -6.22 -2.10 -0.85
N LEU A 73 -6.57 -3.26 -0.28
CA LEU A 73 -7.86 -3.46 0.38
C LEU A 73 -8.00 -2.60 1.64
N LEU A 74 -6.95 -2.52 2.47
CA LEU A 74 -6.91 -1.67 3.66
C LEU A 74 -7.08 -0.19 3.32
N PHE A 75 -6.54 0.25 2.19
CA PHE A 75 -6.71 1.62 1.72
C PHE A 75 -8.10 1.86 1.11
N LEU A 76 -8.63 0.89 0.34
CA LEU A 76 -9.91 1.03 -0.36
C LEU A 76 -11.12 1.01 0.59
N LEU A 77 -11.07 0.16 1.62
CA LEU A 77 -12.18 -0.03 2.56
C LEU A 77 -12.63 1.27 3.26
N PRO A 78 -11.75 2.05 3.92
CA PRO A 78 -12.14 3.32 4.55
C PRO A 78 -12.55 4.37 3.53
N LEU A 79 -11.96 4.36 2.32
CA LEU A 79 -12.31 5.29 1.24
C LEU A 79 -13.75 5.05 0.75
N VAL A 80 -14.13 3.78 0.54
CA VAL A 80 -15.49 3.40 0.13
C VAL A 80 -16.50 3.66 1.25
N LEU A 81 -16.15 3.34 2.50
CA LEU A 81 -17.00 3.65 3.66
C LEU A 81 -17.30 5.15 3.76
N ARG A 82 -16.30 6.02 3.60
CA ARG A 82 -16.50 7.48 3.61
C ARG A 82 -17.38 7.96 2.46
N MET A 83 -17.20 7.42 1.25
CA MET A 83 -18.04 7.72 0.09
C MET A 83 -19.51 7.34 0.33
N VAL A 84 -19.77 6.16 0.91
CA VAL A 84 -21.13 5.69 1.23
C VAL A 84 -21.77 6.53 2.34
N GLN A 85 -20.98 7.01 3.29
CA GLN A 85 -21.44 7.91 4.36
C GLN A 85 -21.72 9.35 3.87
N GLY A 86 -21.47 9.66 2.59
CA GLY A 86 -21.66 11.01 2.04
C GLY A 86 -20.66 12.04 2.57
N VAL A 87 -19.59 11.59 3.26
CA VAL A 87 -18.51 12.45 3.73
C VAL A 87 -17.49 12.56 2.61
N TYR A 88 -17.67 13.56 1.76
CA TYR A 88 -16.76 13.79 0.64
C TYR A 88 -15.53 14.55 1.10
N PRO A 89 -14.32 13.99 0.91
CA PRO A 89 -13.09 14.73 1.13
C PRO A 89 -13.02 15.93 0.17
N SER A 90 -12.26 16.95 0.54
CA SER A 90 -11.99 18.08 -0.37
C SER A 90 -11.44 17.58 -1.70
N THR A 91 -11.68 18.31 -2.79
CA THR A 91 -11.23 17.93 -4.14
C THR A 91 -9.72 17.64 -4.18
N VAL A 92 -8.92 18.38 -3.42
CA VAL A 92 -7.47 18.18 -3.29
C VAL A 92 -7.14 16.86 -2.61
N MET A 93 -7.82 16.54 -1.51
CA MET A 93 -7.62 15.29 -0.78
C MET A 93 -8.11 14.08 -1.61
N LEU A 94 -9.17 14.25 -2.41
CA LEU A 94 -9.65 13.23 -3.34
C LEU A 94 -8.63 12.93 -4.44
N VAL A 95 -8.03 13.96 -5.05
CA VAL A 95 -6.94 13.77 -6.05
C VAL A 95 -5.74 13.05 -5.42
N PHE A 96 -5.40 13.39 -4.18
CA PHE A 96 -4.33 12.71 -3.45
C PHE A 96 -4.65 11.23 -3.22
N PHE A 97 -5.88 10.89 -2.81
CA PHE A 97 -6.32 9.50 -2.67
C PHE A 97 -6.29 8.74 -4.01
N LEU A 98 -6.68 9.38 -5.12
CA LEU A 98 -6.60 8.78 -6.45
C LEU A 98 -5.15 8.53 -6.89
N LEU A 99 -4.22 9.44 -6.59
CA LEU A 99 -2.80 9.25 -6.83
C LEU A 99 -2.26 8.07 -6.03
N LEU A 100 -2.58 7.97 -4.73
CA LEU A 100 -2.20 6.84 -3.90
C LEU A 100 -2.77 5.53 -4.44
N LEU A 101 -4.04 5.52 -4.83
CA LEU A 101 -4.70 4.36 -5.42
C LEU A 101 -3.96 3.88 -6.68
N TYR A 102 -3.56 4.81 -7.55
CA TYR A 102 -2.77 4.50 -8.74
C TYR A 102 -1.43 3.83 -8.38
N PHE A 103 -0.72 4.34 -7.38
CA PHE A 103 0.55 3.75 -6.94
C PHE A 103 0.36 2.37 -6.30
N PHE A 104 -0.70 2.16 -5.50
CA PHE A 104 -1.02 0.84 -4.95
C PHE A 104 -1.35 -0.17 -6.05
N LEU A 105 -2.17 0.22 -7.04
CA LEU A 105 -2.50 -0.62 -8.18
C LEU A 105 -1.26 -0.97 -9.02
N SER A 106 -0.40 0.02 -9.24
CA SER A 106 0.89 -0.16 -9.92
C SER A 106 1.81 -1.12 -9.17
N GLY A 107 1.87 -1.03 -7.83
CA GLY A 107 2.60 -1.96 -6.97
C GLY A 107 2.08 -3.39 -7.07
N VAL A 108 0.75 -3.57 -7.08
CA VAL A 108 0.11 -4.88 -7.27
C VAL A 108 0.48 -5.47 -8.64
N LEU A 109 0.30 -4.70 -9.73
CA LEU A 109 0.69 -5.14 -11.07
C LEU A 109 2.18 -5.46 -11.16
N GLY A 110 3.03 -4.68 -10.49
CA GLY A 110 4.47 -4.90 -10.38
C GLY A 110 4.82 -6.23 -9.73
N ALA A 111 4.20 -6.53 -8.58
CA ALA A 111 4.41 -7.78 -7.85
C ALA A 111 3.96 -9.00 -8.67
N PHE A 112 2.83 -8.92 -9.38
CA PHE A 112 2.38 -9.98 -10.28
C PHE A 112 3.32 -10.18 -11.47
N ARG A 113 3.73 -9.09 -12.13
CA ARG A 113 4.68 -9.14 -13.25
C ARG A 113 6.01 -9.75 -12.84
N TYR A 114 6.56 -9.35 -11.70
CA TYR A 114 7.82 -9.91 -11.18
C TYR A 114 7.74 -11.44 -11.05
N HIS A 115 6.64 -11.96 -10.53
CA HIS A 115 6.50 -13.39 -10.33
C HIS A 115 6.21 -14.17 -11.62
N GLN A 116 5.52 -13.57 -12.60
CA GLN A 116 5.39 -14.16 -13.94
C GLN A 116 6.72 -14.21 -14.67
N LEU A 117 7.50 -13.10 -14.65
CA LEU A 117 8.82 -13.03 -15.25
C LEU A 117 9.79 -14.04 -14.62
N LYS A 118 9.78 -14.18 -13.29
CA LYS A 118 10.59 -15.17 -12.59
C LYS A 118 10.20 -16.62 -12.91
N HIS A 119 8.93 -16.89 -13.25
CA HIS A 119 8.49 -18.21 -13.68
C HIS A 119 9.01 -18.53 -15.09
N LEU A 120 8.84 -17.57 -16.02
CA LEU A 120 9.33 -17.66 -17.40
C LEU A 120 10.85 -17.83 -17.48
N GLU A 121 11.61 -17.13 -16.65
CA GLU A 121 13.07 -17.25 -16.60
C GLU A 121 13.51 -18.64 -16.08
N ARG A 122 12.74 -19.23 -15.17
CA ARG A 122 12.99 -20.57 -14.64
C ARG A 122 12.69 -21.66 -15.66
N GLU A 123 11.59 -21.53 -16.40
CA GLU A 123 11.22 -22.46 -17.49
C GLU A 123 12.17 -22.34 -18.69
N ALA A 124 12.64 -21.13 -19.01
CA ALA A 124 13.63 -20.93 -20.07
C ALA A 124 14.99 -21.53 -19.72
N GLY A 125 15.43 -21.44 -18.46
CA GLY A 125 16.65 -22.08 -17.98
C GLY A 125 16.61 -23.61 -18.04
N ASP A 126 15.48 -24.20 -17.67
CA ASP A 126 15.27 -25.67 -17.70
C ASP A 126 15.24 -26.23 -19.14
N SER A 127 14.87 -25.40 -20.12
CA SER A 127 14.83 -25.78 -21.55
C SER A 127 16.19 -25.78 -22.26
N ILE A 128 17.25 -25.23 -21.63
CA ILE A 128 18.61 -25.18 -22.19
C ILE A 128 19.46 -26.37 -21.68
N ASP A 129 19.07 -26.99 -20.57
CA ASP A 129 19.77 -28.12 -19.95
C ASP A 129 19.24 -29.51 -20.40
N CYS A 130 18.37 -29.57 -21.43
CA CYS A 130 17.94 -30.79 -22.12
C CYS A 130 18.44 -30.81 -23.57
#